data_AF-A0A975U595-F1
#
_entry.id   AF-A0A975U595-F1
#
_cell.length_a   1.000
_cell.length_b   1.000
_cell.length_c   1.000
_cell.angle_alpha   90.00
_cell.angle_beta   90.00
_cell.angle_gamma   90.00
#
_symmetry.space_group_name_H-M   'P 1'
#
loop_
_entity.id
_entity.type
_entity.pdbx_description
1 polymer ?
#
loop_
_entity_poly.entity_id
_entity_poly.type
_entity_poly.pdbx_seq_one_letter_code
_entity_poly.pdbx_strand_id
1 'polypeptide(L)'
;MLFTFGVSAEEAEEAAQDTAQQQAPAYSESALLDRPLMERYILDELKSLRQDQQDLERRVITQITDRELTVADKSMNYANVTVTYFFYIIAGVASLVALVGWQSLREVKHNTREMADKRLNKIAMEYEKKFVALERDLKRKTRMLSENNREIEIINEIHNLWLRAQNAQTADQRIEVYDEILKIRPGDLEALTYKADAAMEIKEYHWAMSLCNRVLELDENNGPALYQRACAYARLGAEEQAMEDMTRALETTPSLRELIADEADFESLYGNKKFDALVKATQAD
;
A
#
# COMPACT_ATOMS: atom_id res chain seq x y z
N MET A 1 50.70 40.74 -72.76
CA MET A 1 51.84 41.67 -72.74
C MET A 1 52.85 41.07 -71.78
N LEU A 2 53.87 40.35 -72.25
CA LEU A 2 55.10 40.88 -72.87
C LEU A 2 55.80 41.81 -71.86
N PHE A 3 57.00 41.56 -71.37
CA PHE A 3 58.21 41.35 -72.16
C PHE A 3 59.26 40.47 -71.45
N THR A 4 59.73 39.48 -72.20
CA THR A 4 61.10 38.96 -72.20
C THR A 4 62.09 40.04 -72.62
N PHE A 5 63.30 40.07 -72.05
CA PHE A 5 64.51 40.40 -72.83
C PHE A 5 65.74 39.78 -72.15
N GLY A 6 66.26 38.73 -72.79
CA GLY A 6 67.67 38.40 -72.75
C GLY A 6 68.34 38.96 -74.00
N VAL A 7 69.57 39.46 -73.83
CA VAL A 7 70.60 39.75 -74.86
C VAL A 7 71.91 39.58 -74.07
N SER A 8 72.66 38.46 -74.17
CA SER A 8 73.59 38.05 -75.25
C SER A 8 74.66 39.11 -75.52
N ALA A 9 75.92 38.85 -75.16
CA ALA A 9 76.97 38.34 -76.07
C ALA A 9 77.32 39.38 -77.16
N GLU A 10 78.56 39.74 -77.48
CA GLU A 10 79.87 39.11 -77.39
C GLU A 10 80.87 40.16 -77.94
N GLU A 11 82.15 40.04 -77.56
CA GLU A 11 83.35 40.31 -78.40
C GLU A 11 83.61 41.76 -78.92
N ALA A 12 84.83 42.25 -79.09
CA ALA A 12 86.21 41.86 -78.81
C ALA A 12 87.10 43.04 -79.26
N GLU A 13 88.32 43.16 -78.68
CA GLU A 13 89.53 43.78 -79.28
C GLU A 13 89.48 45.29 -79.64
N GLU A 14 90.51 46.14 -79.59
CA GLU A 14 91.94 46.11 -79.28
C GLU A 14 92.33 47.61 -79.22
N ALA A 15 93.03 48.07 -78.18
CA ALA A 15 94.42 48.54 -78.27
C ALA A 15 94.65 50.07 -78.44
N ALA A 16 95.43 50.59 -77.48
CA ALA A 16 96.50 51.59 -77.61
C ALA A 16 96.12 53.08 -77.79
N GLN A 17 96.85 54.09 -77.30
CA GLN A 17 98.00 54.27 -76.39
C GLN A 17 98.24 55.79 -76.41
N ASP A 18 98.39 56.44 -75.26
CA ASP A 18 99.12 57.71 -75.11
C ASP A 18 98.99 58.18 -73.65
N THR A 19 100.02 58.61 -72.95
CA THR A 19 101.46 58.54 -73.16
C THR A 19 102.04 58.73 -71.77
N ALA A 20 103.19 58.12 -71.59
CA ALA A 20 104.30 58.67 -70.83
C ALA A 20 104.11 58.89 -69.32
N GLN A 21 104.98 58.38 -68.47
CA GLN A 21 106.08 57.44 -68.59
C GLN A 21 106.76 57.53 -67.23
N GLN A 22 107.32 56.41 -66.79
CA GLN A 22 108.59 56.27 -66.05
C GLN A 22 108.39 55.10 -65.09
N GLN A 23 108.59 53.87 -65.57
CA GLN A 23 109.88 53.17 -65.53
C GLN A 23 110.57 53.24 -64.17
N ALA A 24 110.82 52.03 -63.65
CA ALA A 24 111.93 51.64 -62.79
C ALA A 24 111.77 51.89 -61.27
N PRO A 25 112.35 51.03 -60.42
CA PRO A 25 113.43 50.10 -60.77
C PRO A 25 113.11 48.62 -60.56
N ALA A 26 113.71 47.83 -61.45
CA ALA A 26 114.24 46.53 -61.06
C ALA A 26 115.04 46.72 -59.77
N TYR A 27 114.69 45.99 -58.72
CA TYR A 27 115.54 45.92 -57.54
C TYR A 27 116.87 45.30 -57.97
N SER A 28 117.83 46.18 -58.25
CA SER A 28 119.24 45.88 -58.15
C SER A 28 119.48 45.44 -56.71
N GLU A 29 119.91 44.20 -56.55
CA GLU A 29 120.63 43.79 -55.35
C GLU A 29 121.78 44.78 -55.11
N SER A 30 121.61 45.64 -54.11
CA SER A 30 122.72 46.24 -53.38
C SER A 30 122.23 46.71 -52.00
N ALA A 31 122.64 45.96 -50.98
CA ALA A 31 123.02 46.41 -49.63
C ALA A 31 122.10 47.43 -48.92
N LEU A 32 121.28 46.99 -47.97
CA LEU A 32 121.62 46.85 -46.53
C LEU A 32 121.04 48.01 -45.69
N LEU A 33 120.23 47.63 -44.68
CA LEU A 33 120.04 48.29 -43.38
C LEU A 33 119.20 49.59 -43.34
N ASP A 34 117.90 49.51 -42.99
CA ASP A 34 117.33 50.25 -41.83
C ASP A 34 115.79 50.13 -41.62
N ARG A 35 115.42 49.58 -40.45
CA ARG A 35 114.29 49.92 -39.54
C ARG A 35 113.38 48.74 -39.10
N PRO A 36 113.73 48.05 -37.98
CA PRO A 36 112.93 46.99 -37.33
C PRO A 36 111.59 47.45 -36.71
N LEU A 37 111.14 48.69 -36.95
CA LEU A 37 109.97 49.27 -36.29
C LEU A 37 108.64 49.02 -37.04
N MET A 38 108.66 48.91 -38.37
CA MET A 38 107.43 48.77 -39.18
C MET A 38 106.81 47.36 -39.10
N GLU A 39 107.62 46.31 -39.10
CA GLU A 39 107.14 44.92 -38.97
C GLU A 39 106.44 44.70 -37.62
N ARG A 40 106.99 45.27 -36.55
CA ARG A 40 106.40 45.19 -35.21
C ARG A 40 105.06 45.93 -35.12
N TYR A 41 104.94 47.10 -35.74
CA TYR A 41 103.69 47.86 -35.79
C TYR A 41 102.57 47.08 -36.48
N ILE A 42 102.86 46.47 -37.64
CA ILE A 42 101.87 45.67 -38.39
C ILE A 42 101.45 44.43 -37.60
N LEU A 43 102.39 43.76 -36.93
CA LEU A 43 102.08 42.61 -36.08
C LEU A 43 101.25 43.01 -34.85
N ASP A 44 101.55 44.15 -34.22
CA ASP A 44 100.77 44.67 -33.10
C ASP A 44 99.35 45.06 -33.53
N GLU A 45 99.16 45.67 -34.72
CA GLU A 45 97.83 45.98 -35.28
C GLU A 45 97.05 44.73 -35.70
N LEU A 46 97.70 43.69 -36.23
CA LEU A 46 97.03 42.41 -36.51
C LEU A 46 96.62 41.68 -35.23
N LYS A 47 97.45 41.81 -34.18
CA LYS A 47 97.17 41.25 -32.87
C LYS A 47 96.02 41.98 -32.17
N SER A 48 96.00 43.32 -32.21
CA SER A 48 94.88 44.14 -31.70
C SER A 48 93.60 43.82 -32.47
N LEU A 49 93.65 43.77 -33.81
CA LEU A 49 92.49 43.43 -34.64
C LEU A 49 91.94 42.05 -34.33
N ARG A 50 92.80 41.05 -34.11
CA ARG A 50 92.37 39.70 -33.70
C ARG A 50 91.76 39.70 -32.30
N GLN A 51 92.32 40.46 -31.36
CA GLN A 51 91.75 40.63 -30.02
C GLN A 51 90.40 41.32 -30.07
N ASP A 52 90.28 42.38 -30.87
CA ASP A 52 89.03 43.10 -31.10
C ASP A 52 87.98 42.22 -31.77
N GLN A 53 88.37 41.38 -32.73
CA GLN A 53 87.49 40.39 -33.34
C GLN A 53 87.00 39.36 -32.31
N GLN A 54 87.91 38.81 -31.50
CA GLN A 54 87.55 37.86 -30.44
C GLN A 54 86.64 38.48 -29.39
N ASP A 55 86.88 39.72 -29.00
CA ASP A 55 86.05 40.43 -28.03
C ASP A 55 84.70 40.85 -28.62
N LEU A 56 84.65 41.18 -29.92
CA LEU A 56 83.40 41.39 -30.63
C LEU A 56 82.58 40.10 -30.69
N GLU A 57 83.19 38.97 -31.07
CA GLU A 57 82.54 37.66 -31.09
C GLU A 57 81.99 37.30 -29.71
N ARG A 58 82.78 37.48 -28.64
CA ARG A 58 82.33 37.28 -27.25
C ARG A 58 81.13 38.17 -26.91
N ARG A 59 81.19 39.47 -27.20
CA ARG A 59 80.09 40.40 -26.92
C ARG A 59 78.82 40.01 -27.68
N VAL A 60 78.93 39.71 -28.97
CA VAL A 60 77.79 39.29 -29.81
C VAL A 60 77.19 38.00 -29.28
N ILE A 61 78.01 36.99 -28.95
CA ILE A 61 77.52 35.74 -28.34
C ILE A 61 76.78 36.04 -27.05
N THR A 62 77.36 36.82 -26.13
CA THR A 62 76.71 37.14 -24.85
C THR A 62 75.37 37.87 -25.05
N GLN A 63 75.29 38.80 -26.00
CA GLN A 63 74.05 39.54 -26.30
C GLN A 63 72.97 38.65 -26.93
N ILE A 64 73.35 37.75 -27.85
CA ILE A 64 72.42 36.79 -28.44
C ILE A 64 71.89 35.85 -27.36
N THR A 65 72.79 35.28 -26.53
CA THR A 65 72.38 34.37 -25.46
C THR A 65 71.49 35.06 -24.43
N ASP A 66 71.77 36.32 -24.07
CA ASP A 66 70.94 37.08 -23.13
C ASP A 66 69.56 37.38 -23.73
N ARG A 67 69.51 37.72 -25.02
CA ARG A 67 68.23 37.90 -25.74
C ARG A 67 67.43 36.59 -25.82
N GLU A 68 68.08 35.46 -26.08
CA GLU A 68 67.41 34.15 -26.09
C GLU A 68 66.89 33.77 -24.70
N LEU A 69 67.69 33.99 -23.65
CA LEU A 69 67.28 33.76 -22.26
C LEU A 69 66.11 34.65 -21.86
N THR A 70 66.12 35.93 -22.22
CA THR A 70 65.00 36.84 -21.91
C THR A 70 63.72 36.51 -22.67
N VAL A 71 63.83 36.06 -23.93
CA VAL A 71 62.67 35.56 -24.69
C VAL A 71 62.13 34.27 -24.09
N ALA A 72 63.01 33.33 -23.71
CA ALA A 72 62.65 32.10 -23.04
C ALA A 72 61.94 32.38 -21.72
N ASP A 73 62.50 33.22 -20.85
CA ASP A 73 61.93 33.56 -19.54
C ASP A 73 60.54 34.22 -19.68
N LYS A 74 60.39 35.16 -20.62
CA LYS A 74 59.10 35.79 -20.90
C LYS A 74 58.06 34.77 -21.38
N SER A 75 58.44 33.84 -22.25
CA SER A 75 57.55 32.76 -22.72
C SER A 75 57.16 31.79 -21.60
N MET A 76 58.11 31.43 -20.72
CA MET A 76 57.86 30.58 -19.56
C MET A 76 56.91 31.27 -18.58
N ASN A 77 57.07 32.58 -18.37
CA ASN A 77 56.17 33.34 -17.50
C ASN A 77 54.75 33.42 -18.08
N TYR A 78 54.60 33.64 -19.40
CA TYR A 78 53.28 33.57 -20.04
C TYR A 78 52.65 32.17 -19.95
N ALA A 79 53.43 31.11 -20.12
CA ALA A 79 52.96 29.73 -19.96
C ALA A 79 52.50 29.48 -18.50
N ASN A 80 53.29 29.88 -17.51
CA ASN A 80 52.93 29.74 -16.10
C ASN A 80 51.66 30.53 -15.75
N VAL A 81 51.54 31.77 -16.21
CA VAL A 81 50.36 32.61 -15.94
C VAL A 81 49.10 32.04 -16.59
N THR A 82 49.17 31.62 -17.86
CA THR A 82 48.02 31.04 -18.56
C THR A 82 47.57 29.72 -17.95
N VAL A 83 48.51 28.81 -17.65
CA VAL A 83 48.23 27.54 -16.96
C VAL A 83 47.60 27.80 -15.59
N THR A 84 48.12 28.75 -14.84
CA THR A 84 47.57 29.13 -13.52
C THR A 84 46.13 29.65 -13.64
N TYR A 85 45.82 30.50 -14.63
CA TYR A 85 44.45 30.97 -14.86
C TYR A 85 43.50 29.83 -15.27
N PHE A 86 43.93 28.88 -16.11
CA PHE A 86 43.11 27.71 -16.41
C PHE A 86 42.79 26.90 -15.15
N PHE A 87 43.77 26.69 -14.26
CA PHE A 87 43.52 26.05 -12.98
C PHE A 87 42.52 26.82 -12.11
N TYR A 88 42.60 28.16 -12.06
CA TYR A 88 41.61 28.96 -11.33
C TYR A 88 40.20 28.88 -11.92
N ILE A 89 40.07 28.88 -13.24
CA ILE A 89 38.76 28.73 -13.91
C ILE A 89 38.18 27.35 -13.60
N ILE A 90 38.98 26.29 -13.74
CA ILE A 90 38.56 24.92 -13.42
C ILE A 90 38.16 24.80 -11.95
N ALA A 91 38.96 25.36 -11.04
CA ALA A 91 38.65 25.37 -9.61
C ALA A 91 37.36 26.14 -9.29
N GLY A 92 37.15 27.30 -9.94
CA GLY A 92 35.92 28.09 -9.81
C GLY A 92 34.68 27.32 -10.29
N VAL A 93 34.76 26.70 -11.48
CA VAL A 93 33.68 25.86 -12.03
C VAL A 93 33.43 24.64 -11.16
N ALA A 94 34.48 23.95 -10.70
CA ALA A 94 34.36 22.80 -9.82
C ALA A 94 33.71 23.16 -8.47
N SER A 95 34.08 24.31 -7.89
CA SER A 95 33.47 24.82 -6.66
C SER A 95 31.99 25.14 -6.85
N LEU A 96 31.62 25.75 -7.98
CA LEU A 96 30.23 26.08 -8.30
C LEU A 96 29.39 24.82 -8.52
N VAL A 97 29.91 23.84 -9.26
CA VAL A 97 29.25 22.53 -9.46
C VAL A 97 29.10 21.78 -8.15
N ALA A 98 30.11 21.79 -7.28
CA ALA A 98 30.04 21.15 -5.97
C ALA A 98 28.97 21.80 -5.07
N LEU A 99 28.85 23.13 -5.09
CA LEU A 99 27.85 23.86 -4.30
C LEU A 99 26.43 23.56 -4.79
N VAL A 100 26.19 23.63 -6.11
CA VAL A 100 24.89 23.30 -6.71
C VAL A 100 24.54 21.81 -6.49
N GLY A 101 25.52 20.93 -6.66
CA GLY A 101 25.36 19.49 -6.41
C GLY A 101 25.01 19.18 -4.95
N TRP A 102 25.67 19.85 -4.00
CA TRP A 102 25.37 19.69 -2.57
C TRP A 102 23.96 20.15 -2.22
N GLN A 103 23.52 21.31 -2.75
CA GLN A 103 22.17 21.81 -2.52
C GLN A 103 21.11 20.85 -3.10
N SER A 104 21.30 20.38 -4.33
CA SER A 104 20.41 19.41 -4.98
C SER A 104 20.32 18.09 -4.22
N LEU A 105 21.47 17.51 -3.82
CA LEU A 105 21.50 16.28 -3.02
C LEU A 105 20.77 16.44 -1.67
N ARG A 106 20.93 17.59 -1.02
CA ARG A 106 20.23 17.90 0.24
C ARG A 106 18.73 18.02 0.04
N GLU A 107 18.30 18.67 -1.04
CA GLU A 107 16.88 18.83 -1.40
C GLU A 107 16.25 17.48 -1.76
N VAL A 108 16.91 16.67 -2.58
CA VAL A 108 16.47 15.30 -2.89
C VAL A 108 16.35 14.46 -1.61
N LYS A 109 17.34 14.50 -0.71
CA LYS A 109 17.29 13.78 0.57
C LYS A 109 16.13 14.23 1.44
N HIS A 110 15.86 15.53 1.52
CA HIS A 110 14.74 16.07 2.29
C HIS A 110 13.40 15.64 1.68
N ASN A 111 13.21 15.85 0.38
CA ASN A 111 11.96 15.57 -0.32
C ASN A 111 11.64 14.06 -0.35
N THR A 112 12.66 13.22 -0.54
CA THR A 112 12.49 11.76 -0.47
C THR A 112 12.10 11.29 0.92
N ARG A 113 12.71 11.85 1.98
CA ARG A 113 12.34 11.55 3.36
C ARG A 113 10.92 12.00 3.67
N GLU A 114 10.56 13.24 3.30
CA GLU A 114 9.21 13.77 3.51
C GLU A 114 8.14 12.94 2.76
N MET A 115 8.44 12.53 1.53
CA MET A 115 7.56 11.67 0.74
C MET A 115 7.43 10.26 1.33
N ALA A 116 8.52 9.70 1.86
CA ALA A 116 8.48 8.43 2.58
C ALA A 116 7.63 8.54 3.85
N ASP A 117 7.83 9.58 4.66
CA ASP A 117 7.07 9.83 5.88
C ASP A 117 5.57 10.02 5.58
N LYS A 118 5.21 10.78 4.53
CA LYS A 118 3.81 10.92 4.07
C LYS A 118 3.19 9.59 3.65
N ARG A 119 3.93 8.76 2.91
CA ARG A 119 3.46 7.43 2.49
C ARG A 119 3.27 6.51 3.70
N LEU A 120 4.22 6.50 4.63
CA LEU A 120 4.14 5.72 5.87
C LEU A 120 2.93 6.15 6.70
N ASN A 121 2.72 7.45 6.87
CA ASN A 121 1.56 7.98 7.60
C ASN A 121 0.24 7.62 6.91
N LYS A 122 0.17 7.71 5.58
CA LYS A 122 -1.03 7.31 4.83
C LYS A 122 -1.34 5.82 5.03
N ILE A 123 -0.32 4.97 4.93
CA ILE A 123 -0.45 3.53 5.16
C ILE A 123 -0.91 3.27 6.60
N ALA A 124 -0.27 3.91 7.59
CA ALA A 124 -0.64 3.78 9.00
C ALA A 124 -2.11 4.16 9.23
N MET A 125 -2.57 5.29 8.68
CA MET A 125 -3.97 5.73 8.78
C MET A 125 -4.95 4.76 8.10
N GLU A 126 -4.59 4.19 6.95
CA GLU A 126 -5.43 3.19 6.27
C GLU A 126 -5.56 1.91 7.09
N TYR A 127 -4.46 1.43 7.67
CA TYR A 127 -4.47 0.26 8.55
C TYR A 127 -5.24 0.54 9.84
N GLU A 128 -5.04 1.68 10.48
CA GLU A 128 -5.77 2.08 11.68
C GLU A 128 -7.29 2.07 11.42
N LYS A 129 -7.75 2.66 10.31
CA LYS A 129 -9.16 2.62 9.91
C LYS A 129 -9.68 1.19 9.73
N LYS A 130 -8.90 0.33 9.07
CA LYS A 130 -9.27 -1.09 8.87
C LYS A 130 -9.32 -1.84 10.20
N PHE A 131 -8.39 -1.60 11.11
CA PHE A 131 -8.37 -2.22 12.43
C PHE A 131 -9.58 -1.80 13.26
N VAL A 132 -9.91 -0.52 13.29
CA VAL A 132 -11.09 -0.04 14.02
C VAL A 132 -12.39 -0.61 13.42
N ALA A 133 -12.48 -0.72 12.09
CA ALA A 133 -13.62 -1.36 11.43
C ALA A 133 -13.73 -2.85 11.79
N LEU A 134 -12.60 -3.57 11.74
CA LEU A 134 -12.52 -4.99 12.10
C LEU A 134 -12.89 -5.21 13.57
N GLU A 135 -12.39 -4.37 14.49
CA GLU A 135 -12.72 -4.44 15.90
C GLU A 135 -14.23 -4.25 16.15
N ARG A 136 -14.85 -3.27 15.47
CA ARG A 136 -16.30 -3.06 15.53
C ARG A 136 -17.07 -4.28 15.04
N ASP A 137 -16.67 -4.85 13.91
CA ASP A 137 -17.32 -6.04 13.35
C ASP A 137 -17.16 -7.27 14.24
N LEU A 138 -15.97 -7.47 14.81
CA LEU A 138 -15.70 -8.53 15.76
C LEU A 138 -16.56 -8.37 17.01
N LYS A 139 -16.59 -7.17 17.61
CA LYS A 139 -17.40 -6.89 18.81
C LYS A 139 -18.89 -7.12 18.54
N ARG A 140 -19.39 -6.70 17.37
CA ARG A 140 -20.78 -6.95 16.96
C ARG A 140 -21.04 -8.45 16.83
N LYS A 141 -20.18 -9.19 16.13
CA LYS A 141 -20.33 -10.64 15.96
C LYS A 141 -20.27 -11.37 17.31
N THR A 142 -19.34 -11.02 18.19
CA THR A 142 -19.25 -11.60 19.53
C THR A 142 -20.52 -11.36 20.34
N ARG A 143 -21.11 -10.16 20.25
CA ARG A 143 -22.39 -9.88 20.91
C ARG A 143 -23.52 -10.74 20.36
N MET A 144 -23.64 -10.84 19.03
CA MET A 144 -24.65 -11.71 18.39
C MET A 144 -24.45 -13.18 18.80
N LEU A 145 -23.21 -13.67 18.82
CA LEU A 145 -22.92 -15.04 19.26
C LEU A 145 -23.30 -15.25 20.72
N SER A 146 -23.05 -14.28 21.59
CA SER A 146 -23.44 -14.35 23.01
C SER A 146 -24.95 -14.35 23.19
N GLU A 147 -25.68 -13.55 22.42
CA GLU A 147 -27.15 -13.50 22.44
C GLU A 147 -27.73 -14.81 21.91
N ASN A 148 -27.25 -15.30 20.77
CA ASN A 148 -27.65 -16.59 20.20
C ASN A 148 -27.34 -17.77 21.14
N ASN A 149 -26.18 -17.78 21.79
CA ASN A 149 -25.83 -18.83 22.75
C ASN A 149 -26.81 -18.84 23.93
N ARG A 150 -27.19 -17.67 24.43
CA ARG A 150 -28.20 -17.56 25.50
C ARG A 150 -29.56 -18.06 25.05
N GLU A 151 -29.97 -17.78 23.81
CA GLU A 151 -31.22 -18.31 23.25
C GLU A 151 -31.18 -19.84 23.13
N ILE A 152 -30.06 -20.41 22.68
CA ILE A 152 -29.86 -21.86 22.62
C ILE A 152 -29.92 -22.49 24.01
N GLU A 153 -29.31 -21.87 25.02
CA GLU A 153 -29.39 -22.32 26.41
C GLU A 153 -30.85 -22.36 26.91
N ILE A 154 -31.62 -21.29 26.67
CA ILE A 154 -33.05 -21.23 27.03
C ILE A 154 -33.86 -22.31 26.32
N ILE A 155 -33.62 -22.52 25.02
CA ILE A 155 -34.31 -23.56 24.25
C ILE A 155 -33.99 -24.94 24.81
N ASN A 156 -32.73 -25.21 25.12
CA ASN A 156 -32.30 -26.48 25.71
C ASN A 156 -32.90 -26.68 27.10
N GLU A 157 -32.97 -25.64 27.92
CA GLU A 157 -33.60 -25.67 29.24
C GLU A 157 -35.10 -26.01 29.11
N ILE A 158 -35.83 -25.30 28.25
CA ILE A 158 -37.24 -25.59 27.96
C ILE A 158 -37.40 -27.03 27.45
N HIS A 159 -36.54 -27.49 26.54
CA HIS A 159 -36.58 -28.86 26.03
C HIS A 159 -36.36 -29.90 27.13
N ASN A 160 -35.41 -29.68 28.03
CA ASN A 160 -35.19 -30.56 29.18
C ASN A 160 -36.41 -30.58 30.12
N LEU A 161 -37.06 -29.43 30.33
CA LEU A 161 -38.31 -29.35 31.09
C LEU A 161 -39.43 -30.13 30.39
N TRP A 162 -39.57 -30.03 29.07
CA TRP A 162 -40.52 -30.85 28.31
C TRP A 162 -40.28 -32.35 28.48
N LEU A 163 -39.03 -32.79 28.37
CA LEU A 163 -38.66 -34.19 28.61
C LEU A 163 -38.98 -34.62 30.05
N ARG A 164 -38.80 -33.73 31.03
CA ARG A 164 -39.16 -33.99 32.42
C ARG A 164 -40.68 -34.10 32.61
N ALA A 165 -41.46 -33.24 31.97
CA ALA A 165 -42.92 -33.29 32.00
C ALA A 165 -43.43 -34.60 31.39
N GLN A 166 -42.85 -35.04 30.27
CA GLN A 166 -43.23 -36.30 29.62
C GLN A 166 -42.92 -37.54 30.48
N ASN A 167 -41.82 -37.49 31.25
CA ASN A 167 -41.43 -38.59 32.14
C ASN A 167 -42.08 -38.53 33.53
N ALA A 168 -42.78 -37.45 33.87
CA ALA A 168 -43.42 -37.32 35.17
C ALA A 168 -44.66 -38.23 35.25
N GLN A 169 -44.75 -38.99 36.35
CA GLN A 169 -45.79 -40.01 36.52
C GLN A 169 -47.11 -39.45 37.03
N THR A 170 -47.09 -38.27 37.67
CA THR A 170 -48.28 -37.66 38.27
C THR A 170 -48.62 -36.36 37.58
N ALA A 171 -49.91 -36.09 37.45
CA ALA A 171 -50.41 -34.86 36.84
C ALA A 171 -49.96 -33.61 37.60
N ASP A 172 -49.93 -33.64 38.93
CA ASP A 172 -49.43 -32.54 39.76
C ASP A 172 -47.97 -32.18 39.43
N GLN A 173 -47.10 -33.18 39.27
CA GLN A 173 -45.70 -32.93 38.87
C GLN A 173 -45.59 -32.35 37.46
N ARG A 174 -46.44 -32.81 36.52
CA ARG A 174 -46.46 -32.23 35.16
C ARG A 174 -46.87 -30.76 35.20
N ILE A 175 -47.88 -30.42 36.00
CA ILE A 175 -48.35 -29.05 36.21
C ILE A 175 -47.21 -28.15 36.73
N GLU A 176 -46.46 -28.60 37.74
CA GLU A 176 -45.31 -27.86 38.28
C GLU A 176 -44.25 -27.60 37.20
N VAL A 177 -43.94 -28.60 36.38
CA VAL A 177 -42.96 -28.47 35.30
C VAL A 177 -43.46 -27.53 34.20
N TYR A 178 -44.75 -27.59 33.83
CA TYR A 178 -45.34 -26.63 32.89
C TYR A 178 -45.32 -25.20 33.45
N ASP A 179 -45.50 -25.02 34.75
CA ASP A 179 -45.33 -23.71 35.39
C ASP A 179 -43.90 -23.19 35.33
N GLU A 180 -42.90 -24.07 35.39
CA GLU A 180 -41.50 -23.69 35.13
C GLU A 180 -41.30 -23.25 33.67
N ILE A 181 -41.85 -23.97 32.70
CA ILE A 181 -41.78 -23.60 31.27
C ILE A 181 -42.46 -22.25 31.04
N LEU A 182 -43.63 -22.02 31.63
CA LEU A 182 -44.39 -20.78 31.47
C LEU A 182 -43.74 -19.58 32.18
N LYS A 183 -42.90 -19.79 33.19
CA LYS A 183 -42.07 -18.71 33.76
C LYS A 183 -41.01 -18.24 32.77
N ILE A 184 -40.44 -19.16 31.99
CA ILE A 184 -39.41 -18.85 30.98
C ILE A 184 -40.06 -18.29 29.71
N ARG A 185 -41.16 -18.90 29.24
CA ARG A 185 -41.93 -18.48 28.07
C ARG A 185 -43.43 -18.34 28.42
N PRO A 186 -43.87 -17.17 28.92
CA PRO A 186 -45.26 -16.96 29.35
C PRO A 186 -46.33 -17.06 28.25
N GLY A 187 -45.92 -16.99 26.99
CA GLY A 187 -46.80 -17.10 25.82
C GLY A 187 -46.72 -18.45 25.11
N ASP A 188 -46.16 -19.47 25.75
CA ASP A 188 -46.11 -20.81 25.17
C ASP A 188 -47.52 -21.45 25.22
N LEU A 189 -48.20 -21.46 24.06
CA LEU A 189 -49.56 -21.98 23.93
C LEU A 189 -49.60 -23.49 24.15
N GLU A 190 -48.57 -24.21 23.72
CA GLU A 190 -48.47 -25.66 23.92
C GLU A 190 -48.35 -25.96 25.41
N ALA A 191 -47.44 -25.29 26.13
CA ALA A 191 -47.32 -25.51 27.58
C ALA A 191 -48.63 -25.23 28.34
N LEU A 192 -49.43 -24.26 27.89
CA LEU A 192 -50.76 -24.00 28.47
C LEU A 192 -51.78 -25.10 28.15
N THR A 193 -51.82 -25.64 26.93
CA THR A 193 -52.75 -26.73 26.56
C THR A 193 -52.40 -28.02 27.27
N TYR A 194 -51.12 -28.39 27.33
CA TYR A 194 -50.68 -29.57 28.08
C TYR A 194 -50.83 -29.41 29.60
N LYS A 195 -50.78 -28.18 30.11
CA LYS A 195 -51.15 -27.92 31.50
C LYS A 195 -52.65 -28.10 31.74
N ALA A 196 -53.50 -27.70 30.79
CA ALA A 196 -54.94 -27.94 30.86
C ALA A 196 -55.27 -29.43 30.84
N ASP A 197 -54.58 -30.21 30.00
CA ASP A 197 -54.67 -31.67 29.97
C ASP A 197 -54.28 -32.31 31.32
N ALA A 198 -53.17 -31.87 31.92
CA ALA A 198 -52.81 -32.33 33.26
C ALA A 198 -53.84 -31.90 34.33
N ALA A 199 -54.47 -30.73 34.19
CA ALA A 199 -55.57 -30.30 35.06
C ALA A 199 -56.84 -31.17 34.89
N MET A 200 -57.10 -31.69 33.69
CA MET A 200 -58.17 -32.65 33.42
C MET A 200 -57.95 -33.96 34.16
N GLU A 201 -56.71 -34.48 34.21
CA GLU A 201 -56.38 -35.71 34.93
C GLU A 201 -56.62 -35.64 36.45
N ILE A 202 -56.38 -34.46 37.06
CA ILE A 202 -56.71 -34.22 38.48
C ILE A 202 -58.19 -33.85 38.71
N LYS A 203 -59.02 -33.87 37.67
CA LYS A 203 -60.46 -33.56 37.67
C LYS A 203 -60.81 -32.11 38.00
N GLU A 204 -59.86 -31.19 37.81
CA GLU A 204 -60.08 -29.75 37.97
C GLU A 204 -60.58 -29.13 36.67
N TYR A 205 -61.78 -29.54 36.25
CA TYR A 205 -62.35 -29.21 34.93
C TYR A 205 -62.53 -27.72 34.68
N HIS A 206 -62.98 -26.96 35.68
CA HIS A 206 -63.13 -25.50 35.57
C HIS A 206 -61.79 -24.80 35.37
N TRP A 207 -60.72 -25.31 35.99
CA TRP A 207 -59.40 -24.75 35.82
C TRP A 207 -58.81 -25.06 34.44
N ALA A 208 -58.96 -26.31 33.98
CA ALA A 208 -58.60 -26.71 32.62
C ALA A 208 -59.29 -25.81 31.56
N MET A 209 -60.60 -25.55 31.71
CA MET A 209 -61.31 -24.61 30.85
C MET A 209 -60.72 -23.20 30.86
N SER A 210 -60.37 -22.68 32.05
CA SER A 210 -59.77 -21.34 32.16
C SER A 210 -58.42 -21.28 31.43
N LEU A 211 -57.63 -22.34 31.48
CA LEU A 211 -56.36 -22.44 30.76
C LEU A 211 -56.59 -22.50 29.24
N CYS A 212 -57.52 -23.33 28.78
CA CYS A 212 -57.89 -23.41 27.36
C CYS A 212 -58.44 -22.08 26.83
N ASN A 213 -59.29 -21.39 27.59
CA ASN A 213 -59.80 -20.07 27.22
C ASN A 213 -58.67 -19.07 26.98
N ARG A 214 -57.64 -19.07 27.85
CA ARG A 214 -56.49 -18.20 27.67
C ARG A 214 -55.68 -18.52 26.42
N VAL A 215 -55.58 -19.79 26.03
CA VAL A 215 -54.97 -20.17 24.75
C VAL A 215 -55.82 -19.66 23.58
N LEU A 216 -57.13 -19.83 23.67
CA LEU A 216 -58.07 -19.44 22.62
C LEU A 216 -58.25 -17.92 22.47
N GLU A 217 -57.94 -17.13 23.51
CA GLU A 217 -57.82 -15.67 23.41
C GLU A 217 -56.65 -15.23 22.52
N LEU A 218 -55.59 -16.05 22.43
CA LEU A 218 -54.40 -15.77 21.62
C LEU A 218 -54.45 -16.45 20.25
N ASP A 219 -55.00 -17.66 20.21
CA ASP A 219 -55.20 -18.47 19.00
C ASP A 219 -56.60 -19.11 19.03
N GLU A 220 -57.57 -18.40 18.46
CA GLU A 220 -58.98 -18.81 18.48
C GLU A 220 -59.26 -20.17 17.81
N ASN A 221 -58.35 -20.62 16.94
CA ASN A 221 -58.48 -21.86 16.17
C ASN A 221 -57.49 -22.93 16.64
N ASN A 222 -56.95 -22.81 17.85
CA ASN A 222 -56.06 -23.83 18.39
C ASN A 222 -56.81 -25.16 18.60
N GLY A 223 -56.62 -26.11 17.68
CA GLY A 223 -57.30 -27.42 17.69
C GLY A 223 -57.14 -28.17 19.02
N PRO A 224 -55.92 -28.35 19.56
CA PRO A 224 -55.69 -28.99 20.85
C PRO A 224 -56.40 -28.28 22.02
N ALA A 225 -56.41 -26.94 22.07
CA ALA A 225 -57.09 -26.21 23.13
C ALA A 225 -58.61 -26.34 23.05
N LEU A 226 -59.18 -26.29 21.84
CA LEU A 226 -60.62 -26.52 21.60
C LEU A 226 -61.02 -27.94 22.02
N TYR A 227 -60.20 -28.93 21.69
CA TYR A 227 -60.40 -30.32 22.11
C TYR A 227 -60.40 -30.46 23.64
N GLN A 228 -59.37 -29.96 24.31
CA GLN A 228 -59.27 -30.03 25.77
C GLN A 228 -60.41 -29.29 26.47
N ARG A 229 -60.87 -28.16 25.91
CA ARG A 229 -62.05 -27.45 26.43
C ARG A 229 -63.34 -28.24 26.21
N ALA A 230 -63.49 -28.91 25.06
CA ALA A 230 -64.63 -29.78 24.78
C ALA A 230 -64.69 -30.97 25.76
N CYS A 231 -63.55 -31.61 26.06
CA CYS A 231 -63.46 -32.66 27.08
C CYS A 231 -63.92 -32.16 28.45
N ALA A 232 -63.45 -30.97 28.85
CA ALA A 232 -63.86 -30.34 30.10
C ALA A 232 -65.37 -30.05 30.15
N TYR A 233 -65.95 -29.52 29.06
CA TYR A 233 -67.40 -29.29 28.95
C TYR A 233 -68.20 -30.59 29.03
N ALA A 234 -67.75 -31.66 28.37
CA ALA A 234 -68.43 -32.96 28.40
C ALA A 234 -68.45 -33.55 29.82
N ARG A 235 -67.35 -33.46 30.56
CA ARG A 235 -67.27 -33.87 31.98
C ARG A 235 -68.11 -33.01 32.92
N LEU A 236 -68.33 -31.75 32.59
CA LEU A 236 -69.22 -30.83 33.31
C LEU A 236 -70.70 -30.95 32.91
N GLY A 237 -71.04 -31.78 31.92
CA GLY A 237 -72.41 -31.97 31.43
C GLY A 237 -72.91 -30.88 30.49
N ALA A 238 -72.02 -30.02 29.98
CA ALA A 238 -72.32 -28.95 29.03
C ALA A 238 -72.22 -29.49 27.59
N GLU A 239 -73.17 -30.35 27.21
CA GLU A 239 -73.10 -31.11 25.95
C GLU A 239 -73.11 -30.23 24.70
N GLU A 240 -73.90 -29.15 24.69
CA GLU A 240 -74.01 -28.26 23.51
C GLU A 240 -72.68 -27.54 23.22
N GLN A 241 -72.04 -27.00 24.26
CA GLN A 241 -70.75 -26.32 24.15
C GLN A 241 -69.63 -27.29 23.80
N ALA A 242 -69.63 -28.49 24.37
CA ALA A 242 -68.68 -29.53 24.02
C ALA A 242 -68.75 -29.86 22.52
N MET A 243 -69.96 -30.03 21.98
CA MET A 243 -70.18 -30.34 20.57
C MET A 243 -69.75 -29.21 19.62
N GLU A 244 -69.96 -27.95 20.00
CA GLU A 244 -69.52 -26.79 19.23
C GLU A 244 -67.99 -26.73 19.15
N ASP A 245 -67.32 -26.81 20.30
CA ASP A 245 -65.85 -26.76 20.37
C ASP A 245 -65.21 -27.96 19.66
N MET A 246 -65.80 -29.14 19.79
CA MET A 246 -65.34 -30.35 19.12
C MET A 246 -65.49 -30.23 17.59
N THR A 247 -66.57 -29.63 17.10
CA THR A 247 -66.76 -29.38 15.66
C THR A 247 -65.67 -28.44 15.14
N ARG A 248 -65.41 -27.34 15.85
CA ARG A 248 -64.35 -26.39 15.49
C ARG A 248 -62.95 -27.00 15.57
N ALA A 249 -62.70 -27.84 16.56
CA ALA A 249 -61.44 -28.58 16.70
C ALA A 249 -61.21 -29.51 15.50
N LEU A 250 -62.25 -30.20 15.04
CA LEU A 250 -62.21 -31.10 13.88
C LEU A 250 -62.08 -30.37 12.54
N GLU A 251 -62.67 -29.17 12.41
CA GLU A 251 -62.47 -28.31 11.25
C GLU A 251 -61.01 -27.86 11.12
N THR A 252 -60.37 -27.56 12.26
CA THR A 252 -59.00 -27.04 12.25
C THR A 252 -57.95 -28.17 12.22
N THR A 253 -58.17 -29.23 12.99
CA THR A 253 -57.25 -30.37 13.10
C THR A 253 -58.01 -31.68 12.92
N PRO A 254 -58.20 -32.13 11.66
CA PRO A 254 -58.97 -33.34 11.35
C PRO A 254 -58.41 -34.62 11.97
N SER A 255 -57.10 -34.67 12.30
CA SER A 255 -56.46 -35.82 12.95
C SER A 255 -56.93 -36.04 14.39
N LEU A 256 -57.56 -35.04 15.03
CA LEU A 256 -58.16 -35.21 16.36
C LEU A 256 -59.40 -36.12 16.34
N ARG A 257 -59.96 -36.45 15.17
CA ARG A 257 -61.16 -37.29 15.07
C ARG A 257 -60.97 -38.69 15.63
N GLU A 258 -59.81 -39.30 15.39
CA GLU A 258 -59.48 -40.62 15.94
C GLU A 258 -59.39 -40.56 17.46
N LEU A 259 -58.75 -39.53 17.99
CA LEU A 259 -58.65 -39.30 19.44
C LEU A 259 -60.03 -39.10 20.08
N ILE A 260 -60.89 -38.24 19.48
CA ILE A 260 -62.26 -37.99 19.96
C ILE A 260 -63.10 -39.28 20.00
N ALA A 261 -62.90 -40.19 19.06
CA ALA A 261 -63.68 -41.44 18.97
C ALA A 261 -63.35 -42.44 20.09
N ASP A 262 -62.11 -42.42 20.57
CA ASP A 262 -61.60 -43.34 21.60
C ASP A 262 -61.55 -42.70 23.00
N GLU A 263 -61.87 -41.40 23.12
CA GLU A 263 -61.72 -40.64 24.36
C GLU A 263 -62.83 -40.98 25.38
N ALA A 264 -62.42 -41.20 26.63
CA ALA A 264 -63.32 -41.60 27.71
C ALA A 264 -64.13 -40.41 28.28
N ASP A 265 -63.68 -39.18 28.03
CA ASP A 265 -64.35 -37.96 28.48
C ASP A 265 -65.69 -37.72 27.79
N PHE A 266 -65.87 -38.24 26.58
CA PHE A 266 -67.10 -38.12 25.79
C PHE A 266 -68.08 -39.27 26.00
N GLU A 267 -67.87 -40.13 26.99
CA GLU A 267 -68.80 -41.24 27.30
C GLU A 267 -70.24 -40.79 27.52
N SER A 268 -70.43 -39.59 28.09
CA SER A 268 -71.75 -38.98 28.28
C SER A 268 -72.47 -38.63 26.97
N LEU A 269 -71.71 -38.45 25.88
CA LEU A 269 -72.22 -38.03 24.57
C LEU A 269 -72.44 -39.21 23.60
N TYR A 270 -71.93 -40.40 23.93
CA TYR A 270 -72.15 -41.60 23.09
C TYR A 270 -73.65 -41.93 22.99
N GLY A 271 -74.13 -42.13 21.76
CA GLY A 271 -75.55 -42.33 21.47
C GLY A 271 -76.31 -41.05 21.09
N ASN A 272 -75.68 -39.87 21.17
CA ASN A 272 -76.20 -38.68 20.55
C ASN A 272 -75.98 -38.74 19.02
N LYS A 273 -77.07 -38.62 18.25
CA LYS A 273 -77.04 -38.67 16.78
C LYS A 273 -76.09 -37.64 16.17
N LYS A 274 -75.93 -36.47 16.80
CA LYS A 274 -75.02 -35.43 16.33
C LYS A 274 -73.55 -35.81 16.55
N PHE A 275 -73.23 -36.41 17.69
CA PHE A 275 -71.88 -36.87 18.02
C PHE A 275 -71.46 -38.01 17.08
N ASP A 276 -72.33 -39.01 16.91
CA ASP A 276 -72.09 -40.13 16.01
C ASP A 276 -71.86 -39.68 14.55
N ALA A 277 -72.57 -38.64 14.11
CA ALA A 277 -72.38 -38.06 12.78
C ALA A 277 -71.01 -37.38 12.62
N LEU A 278 -70.55 -36.63 13.63
CA LEU A 278 -69.24 -35.95 13.61
C LEU A 278 -68.07 -36.95 13.57
N VAL A 279 -68.20 -38.07 14.28
CA VAL A 279 -67.18 -39.12 14.33
C VAL A 279 -67.22 -40.00 13.06
N LYS A 280 -68.40 -40.33 12.53
CA LYS A 280 -68.55 -41.22 11.35
C LYS A 280 -68.37 -40.55 9.99
N ALA A 281 -68.47 -39.22 9.90
CA ALA A 281 -68.47 -38.49 8.63
C ALA A 281 -67.26 -38.72 7.70
N THR A 282 -66.18 -39.38 8.15
CA THR A 282 -65.00 -39.68 7.32
C THR A 282 -64.68 -41.17 7.15
N GLN A 283 -65.51 -42.12 7.61
CA GLN A 283 -65.35 -43.53 7.19
C GLN A 283 -65.76 -43.77 5.71
N ALA A 284 -66.15 -42.70 5.00
CA ALA A 284 -66.76 -42.74 3.67
C ALA A 284 -65.95 -41.99 2.60
N ASP A 285 -64.61 -41.99 2.68
CA ASP A 285 -63.70 -41.60 1.59
C ASP A 285 -62.49 -42.55 1.51
#